data_AF-A0A954F1A8-F1
#
_entry.id   AF-A0A954F1A8-F1
#
_cell.length_a   1.000
_cell.length_b   1.000
_cell.length_c   1.000
_cell.angle_alpha   90.00
_cell.angle_beta   90.00
_cell.angle_gamma   90.00
#
_symmetry.space_group_name_H-M   'P 1'
#
loop_
_entity.id
_entity.type
_entity.pdbx_description
1 polymer ?
#
loop_
_entity_poly.entity_id
_entity_poly.type
_entity_poly.pdbx_seq_one_letter_code
_entity_poly.pdbx_strand_id
1 'polypeptide(L)'
;MITIRCTATSRRSGGETLKSRLFWVSLALLFFLVVLGMPTPDGMSVPAQRLAAVTLLMACCWVAQPIPIAATSLIPLVAYPMLGILNSEEVSYPYADRNVFLFLGGFLIALAIERWNLHRR
;
A
#
# COMPACT_ATOMS: atom_id res chain seq x y z
N MET A 1 16.24 -42.29 -12.72
CA MET A 1 15.55 -42.71 -11.50
C MET A 1 15.62 -41.57 -10.47
N ILE A 2 14.74 -40.57 -10.60
CA ILE A 2 14.54 -39.51 -9.61
C ILE A 2 13.04 -39.35 -9.48
N THR A 3 12.51 -39.77 -8.34
CA THR A 3 11.08 -39.82 -8.05
C THR A 3 10.58 -38.41 -7.74
N ILE A 4 9.73 -37.85 -8.60
CA ILE A 4 8.94 -36.67 -8.29
C ILE A 4 7.96 -37.06 -7.18
N ARG A 5 8.28 -36.73 -5.93
CA ARG A 5 7.31 -36.74 -4.84
C ARG A 5 6.32 -35.62 -5.11
N CYS A 6 5.14 -36.02 -5.56
CA CYS A 6 3.91 -35.26 -5.45
C CYS A 6 3.68 -34.95 -3.97
N THR A 7 4.23 -33.84 -3.48
CA THR A 7 3.87 -33.25 -2.19
C THR A 7 2.51 -32.59 -2.36
N ALA A 8 1.47 -33.37 -2.08
CA ALA A 8 0.15 -32.90 -1.76
C ALA A 8 0.20 -31.98 -0.52
N THR A 9 0.57 -30.72 -0.71
CA THR A 9 0.38 -29.67 0.30
C THR A 9 -1.07 -29.20 0.21
N SER A 10 -1.91 -29.91 0.97
CA SER A 10 -2.99 -29.36 1.81
C SER A 10 -3.68 -28.08 1.30
N ARG A 11 -4.73 -28.29 0.51
CA ARG A 11 -5.83 -27.36 0.25
C ARG A 11 -6.70 -27.21 1.53
N ARG A 12 -6.27 -26.47 2.56
CA ARG A 12 -7.15 -26.03 3.67
C ARG A 12 -6.50 -24.98 4.58
N SER A 13 -6.85 -23.71 4.35
CA SER A 13 -7.07 -22.63 5.36
C SER A 13 -7.15 -21.26 4.66
N GLY A 14 -8.07 -21.10 3.71
CA GLY A 14 -8.32 -19.80 3.07
C GLY A 14 -9.20 -18.86 3.91
N GLY A 15 -9.93 -19.39 4.90
CA GLY A 15 -10.97 -18.67 5.62
C GLY A 15 -10.47 -17.83 6.80
N GLU A 16 -9.51 -18.33 7.59
CA GLU A 16 -9.08 -17.65 8.82
C GLU A 16 -8.14 -16.46 8.56
N THR A 17 -7.29 -16.59 7.53
CA THR A 17 -6.39 -15.52 7.08
C THR A 17 -7.16 -14.35 6.45
N LEU A 18 -8.22 -14.63 5.68
CA LEU A 18 -9.09 -13.61 5.10
C LEU A 18 -9.91 -12.88 6.18
N LYS A 19 -10.43 -13.61 7.17
CA LYS A 19 -11.17 -13.02 8.31
C LYS A 19 -10.29 -12.04 9.12
N SER A 20 -9.04 -12.42 9.38
CA SER A 20 -8.07 -11.57 10.07
C SER A 20 -7.73 -10.32 9.25
N ARG A 21 -7.43 -10.47 7.95
CA ARG A 21 -7.18 -9.32 7.06
C ARG A 21 -8.37 -8.37 6.98
N LEU A 22 -9.58 -8.91 6.87
CA LEU A 22 -10.81 -8.12 6.84
C LEU A 22 -11.02 -7.38 8.16
N PHE A 23 -10.76 -8.03 9.30
CA PHE A 23 -10.82 -7.39 10.61
C PHE A 23 -9.90 -6.17 10.71
N TRP A 24 -8.64 -6.29 10.28
CA TRP A 24 -7.69 -5.17 10.29
C TRP A 24 -8.09 -4.03 9.35
N VAL A 25 -8.60 -4.34 8.16
CA VAL A 25 -9.11 -3.31 7.23
C VAL A 25 -10.35 -2.63 7.80
N SER A 26 -11.28 -3.38 8.36
CA SER A 26 -12.47 -2.83 9.02
C SER A 26 -12.11 -1.96 10.22
N LEU A 27 -11.11 -2.36 11.02
CA LEU A 27 -10.62 -1.57 12.15
C LEU A 27 -9.97 -0.26 11.68
N ALA A 28 -9.14 -0.32 10.64
CA ALA A 28 -8.50 0.86 10.06
C ALA A 28 -9.54 1.83 9.46
N LEU A 29 -10.56 1.30 8.76
CA LEU A 29 -11.66 2.08 8.21
C LEU A 29 -12.54 2.69 9.31
N LEU A 30 -12.80 1.94 10.39
CA LEU A 30 -13.53 2.44 11.55
C LEU A 30 -12.78 3.63 12.18
N PHE A 31 -11.47 3.50 12.36
CA PHE A 31 -10.64 4.56 12.91
C PHE A 31 -10.63 5.80 12.01
N PHE A 32 -10.53 5.62 10.70
CA PHE A 32 -10.67 6.69 9.71
C PHE A 32 -12.01 7.44 9.83
N LEU A 33 -13.13 6.70 9.94
CA LEU A 33 -14.46 7.30 10.11
C LEU A 33 -14.62 8.04 11.43
N VAL A 34 -14.04 7.52 12.53
CA VAL A 34 -14.03 8.19 13.84
C VAL A 34 -13.30 9.53 13.76
N VAL A 35 -12.12 9.56 13.12
CA VAL A 35 -11.34 10.80 12.96
C VAL A 35 -12.08 11.82 12.10
N LEU A 36 -12.82 11.39 11.07
CA LEU A 36 -13.67 12.27 10.26
C LEU A 36 -14.91 12.81 11.00
N GLY A 37 -15.46 12.02 11.93
CA GLY A 37 -16.62 12.40 12.74
C GLY A 37 -16.31 13.27 13.95
N MET A 38 -15.03 13.37 14.35
CA MET A 38 -14.61 14.25 15.45
C MET A 38 -14.64 15.73 15.03
N PRO A 39 -15.08 16.64 15.91
CA PRO A 39 -15.00 18.08 15.66
C PRO A 39 -13.54 18.49 15.42
N THR A 40 -13.32 19.35 14.45
CA THR A 40 -11.99 19.93 14.14
C THR A 40 -11.42 20.57 15.41
N PRO A 41 -10.21 20.21 15.85
CA PRO A 41 -9.52 20.90 16.95
C PRO A 41 -9.35 22.38 16.61
N ASP A 42 -9.51 23.26 17.60
CA ASP A 42 -9.38 24.71 17.42
C ASP A 42 -8.02 25.07 16.83
N GLY A 43 -8.02 25.63 15.62
CA GLY A 43 -6.82 26.03 14.87
C GLY A 43 -6.42 25.10 13.71
N MET A 44 -7.11 23.98 13.48
CA MET A 44 -6.82 23.08 12.34
C MET A 44 -7.78 23.30 11.17
N SER A 45 -7.25 23.35 9.94
CA SER A 45 -8.08 23.43 8.74
C SER A 45 -8.75 22.08 8.45
N VAL A 46 -9.98 22.12 7.91
CA VAL A 46 -10.74 20.91 7.53
C VAL A 46 -9.94 19.97 6.59
N PRO A 47 -9.20 20.48 5.58
CA PRO A 47 -8.35 19.61 4.74
C PRO A 47 -7.21 18.94 5.51
N ALA A 48 -6.63 19.59 6.52
CA ALA A 48 -5.55 19.02 7.32
C ALA A 48 -6.03 17.83 8.18
N GLN A 49 -7.23 17.91 8.75
CA GLN A 49 -7.83 16.78 9.46
C GLN A 49 -8.09 15.60 8.52
N ARG A 50 -8.61 15.85 7.31
CA ARG A 50 -8.85 14.80 6.31
C ARG A 50 -7.54 14.13 5.88
N LEU A 51 -6.47 14.90 5.68
CA LEU A 51 -5.14 14.38 5.38
C LEU A 51 -4.58 13.52 6.52
N ALA A 52 -4.74 13.98 7.77
CA ALA A 52 -4.34 13.21 8.95
C ALA A 52 -5.12 11.89 9.06
N ALA A 53 -6.42 11.91 8.79
CA ALA A 53 -7.26 10.71 8.79
C ALA A 53 -6.75 9.66 7.78
N VAL A 54 -6.47 10.06 6.54
CA VAL A 54 -5.92 9.17 5.51
C VAL A 54 -4.53 8.67 5.89
N THR A 55 -3.67 9.54 6.45
CA THR A 55 -2.34 9.16 6.91
C THR A 55 -2.41 8.10 8.02
N LEU A 56 -3.33 8.25 8.98
CA LEU A 56 -3.57 7.26 10.04
C LEU A 56 -4.09 5.94 9.47
N LEU A 57 -5.01 5.99 8.52
CA LEU A 57 -5.48 4.80 7.79
C LEU A 57 -4.30 4.05 7.15
N MET A 58 -3.40 4.76 6.48
CA MET A 58 -2.21 4.17 5.86
C MET A 58 -1.23 3.61 6.89
N ALA A 59 -1.00 4.32 8.00
CA ALA A 59 -0.12 3.85 9.07
C ALA A 59 -0.62 2.53 9.67
N CYS A 60 -1.93 2.42 9.93
CA CYS A 60 -2.54 1.17 10.38
C CYS A 60 -2.38 0.05 9.34
N CYS A 61 -2.61 0.35 8.05
CA CYS A 61 -2.41 -0.63 6.97
C CYS A 61 -0.96 -1.07 6.82
N TRP A 62 0.03 -0.20 7.05
CA TRP A 62 1.45 -0.57 7.00
C TRP A 62 1.86 -1.46 8.16
N VAL A 63 1.38 -1.20 9.39
CA VAL A 63 1.69 -2.02 10.57
C VAL A 63 1.01 -3.39 10.50
N ALA A 64 -0.27 -3.42 10.09
CA ALA A 64 -1.06 -4.65 10.07
C ALA A 64 -0.84 -5.50 8.79
N GLN A 65 -0.26 -4.92 7.74
CA GLN A 65 -0.03 -5.52 6.43
C GLN A 65 -1.20 -6.38 5.88
N PRO A 66 -2.48 -5.92 5.94
CA PRO A 66 -3.59 -6.69 5.41
C PRO A 66 -3.62 -6.66 3.87
N ILE A 67 -2.89 -5.74 3.24
CA ILE A 67 -2.79 -5.50 1.80
C ILE A 67 -1.29 -5.34 1.47
N PRO A 68 -0.81 -5.73 0.27
CA PRO A 68 0.57 -5.44 -0.15
C PRO A 68 0.95 -3.96 0.04
N ILE A 69 2.19 -3.70 0.46
CA ILE A 69 2.69 -2.34 0.74
C ILE A 69 2.46 -1.41 -0.46
N ALA A 70 2.71 -1.90 -1.68
CA ALA A 70 2.48 -1.16 -2.92
C ALA A 70 1.02 -0.72 -3.10
N ALA A 71 0.06 -1.59 -2.77
CA ALA A 71 -1.36 -1.26 -2.89
C ALA A 71 -1.83 -0.31 -1.78
N THR A 72 -1.25 -0.37 -0.58
CA THR A 72 -1.51 0.62 0.48
C THR A 72 -1.05 2.01 0.06
N SER A 73 0.10 2.12 -0.61
CA SER A 73 0.63 3.39 -1.11
C SER A 73 -0.23 4.05 -2.18
N LEU A 74 -1.17 3.34 -2.82
CA LEU A 74 -2.10 3.89 -3.82
C LEU A 74 -3.36 4.50 -3.19
N ILE A 75 -3.61 4.31 -1.89
CA ILE A 75 -4.81 4.83 -1.20
C ILE A 75 -4.96 6.37 -1.36
N PRO A 76 -3.92 7.20 -1.17
CA PRO A 76 -4.03 8.66 -1.30
C PRO A 76 -4.51 9.11 -2.67
N LEU A 77 -4.12 8.40 -3.74
CA LEU A 77 -4.46 8.72 -5.12
C LEU A 77 -5.97 8.79 -5.34
N VAL A 78 -6.74 8.00 -4.61
CA VAL A 78 -8.21 8.01 -4.66
C VAL A 78 -8.81 8.79 -3.49
N ALA A 79 -8.25 8.66 -2.29
CA ALA A 79 -8.81 9.28 -1.08
C ALA A 79 -8.74 10.81 -1.12
N TYR A 80 -7.62 11.40 -1.56
CA TYR A 80 -7.42 12.85 -1.57
C TYR A 80 -8.36 13.61 -2.52
N PRO A 81 -8.57 13.19 -3.78
CA PRO A 81 -9.56 13.84 -4.64
C PRO A 81 -10.99 13.61 -4.17
N MET A 82 -11.32 12.44 -3.61
CA MET A 82 -12.66 12.19 -3.05
C MET A 82 -12.96 13.08 -1.82
N LEU A 83 -11.95 13.34 -1.01
CA LEU A 83 -12.05 14.19 0.19
C LEU A 83 -11.87 15.68 -0.14
N GLY A 84 -11.62 16.05 -1.39
CA GLY A 84 -11.39 17.44 -1.81
C GLY A 84 -10.17 18.09 -1.16
N ILE A 85 -9.12 17.30 -0.88
CA ILE A 85 -7.86 17.79 -0.27
C ILE A 85 -6.92 18.35 -1.34
N LEU A 86 -6.71 17.58 -2.42
CA LEU A 86 -5.83 17.90 -3.54
C LEU A 86 -6.46 17.39 -4.85
N ASN A 87 -6.10 18.01 -5.98
CA ASN A 87 -6.56 17.57 -7.30
C ASN A 87 -5.87 16.28 -7.74
N SER A 88 -6.49 15.50 -8.63
CA SER A 88 -5.93 14.22 -9.11
C SER A 88 -4.53 14.37 -9.73
N GLU A 89 -4.28 15.48 -10.43
CA GLU A 89 -2.97 15.78 -11.02
C GLU A 89 -1.90 16.01 -9.94
N GLU A 90 -2.20 16.84 -8.95
CA GLU A 90 -1.31 17.17 -7.83
C GLU A 90 -0.96 15.93 -6.99
N VAL A 91 -1.93 15.06 -6.76
CA VAL A 91 -1.73 13.82 -5.99
C VAL A 91 -0.89 12.81 -6.76
N SER A 92 -0.96 12.80 -8.08
CA SER A 92 -0.24 11.85 -8.93
C SER A 92 1.26 12.19 -9.09
N TYR A 93 1.63 13.47 -8.98
CA TYR A 93 2.99 13.96 -9.17
C TYR A 93 4.08 13.17 -8.40
N PRO A 94 3.95 12.92 -7.08
CA PRO A 94 4.97 12.18 -6.33
C PRO A 94 5.15 10.71 -6.75
N TYR A 95 4.17 10.10 -7.43
CA TYR A 95 4.28 8.72 -7.92
C TYR A 95 5.21 8.60 -9.13
N ALA A 96 5.48 9.70 -9.82
CA ALA A 96 6.33 9.79 -11.00
C ALA A 96 7.59 10.64 -10.72
N ASP A 97 8.05 10.67 -9.47
CA ASP A 97 9.27 11.40 -9.10
C ASP A 97 10.53 10.80 -9.76
N ARG A 98 11.54 11.66 -9.98
CA ARG A 98 12.83 11.28 -10.58
C ARG A 98 13.47 10.09 -9.85
N ASN A 99 13.37 10.02 -8.53
CA ASN A 99 13.97 8.96 -7.75
C ASN A 99 13.30 7.60 -8.02
N VAL A 100 11.98 7.58 -8.23
CA VAL A 100 11.24 6.35 -8.57
C VAL A 100 11.73 5.79 -9.91
N PHE A 101 11.88 6.64 -10.93
CA PHE A 101 12.41 6.24 -12.23
C PHE A 101 13.88 5.80 -12.17
N LEU A 102 14.70 6.41 -11.31
CA LEU A 102 16.08 6.00 -11.08
C LEU A 102 16.15 4.57 -10.54
N PHE A 103 15.35 4.24 -9.51
CA PHE A 103 15.30 2.88 -8.98
C PHE A 103 14.75 1.89 -10.00
N LEU A 104 13.70 2.25 -10.75
CA LEU A 104 13.16 1.43 -11.83
C LEU A 104 14.23 1.13 -12.89
N GLY A 105 14.96 2.14 -13.35
CA GLY A 105 16.08 1.99 -14.28
C GLY A 105 17.20 1.12 -13.72
N GLY A 106 17.55 1.29 -12.44
CA GLY A 106 18.54 0.46 -11.74
C GLY A 106 18.14 -1.02 -11.71
N PHE A 107 16.88 -1.32 -11.40
CA PHE A 107 16.36 -2.70 -11.41
C PHE A 107 16.32 -3.29 -12.83
N LEU A 108 15.97 -2.50 -13.85
CA LEU A 108 16.01 -2.95 -15.25
C LEU A 108 17.43 -3.30 -15.70
N ILE A 109 18.43 -2.51 -15.32
CA ILE A 109 19.85 -2.80 -15.62
C ILE A 109 20.30 -4.05 -14.87
N ALA A 110 19.95 -4.20 -13.59
CA ALA A 110 20.29 -5.40 -12.81
C ALA A 110 19.72 -6.68 -13.44
N LEU A 111 18.46 -6.63 -13.88
CA LEU A 111 17.79 -7.75 -14.53
C LEU A 111 18.40 -8.06 -15.91
N ALA A 112 18.88 -7.06 -16.64
CA ALA A 112 19.68 -7.28 -17.84
C ALA A 112 20.97 -8.04 -17.50
N ILE A 113 21.78 -7.55 -16.55
CA ILE A 113 23.04 -8.21 -16.16
C ILE A 113 22.82 -9.67 -15.76
N GLU A 114 21.74 -9.96 -15.02
CA GLU A 114 21.32 -11.33 -14.66
C GLU A 114 21.00 -12.19 -15.90
N ARG A 115 20.21 -11.66 -16.84
CA ARG A 115 19.81 -12.37 -18.06
C ARG A 115 21.00 -12.75 -18.94
N TRP A 116 22.03 -11.90 -19.02
CA TRP A 116 23.27 -12.19 -19.76
C TRP A 116 24.32 -12.94 -18.93
N ASN A 117 23.99 -13.27 -17.67
CA ASN A 117 24.88 -13.91 -16.70
C ASN A 117 26.23 -13.19 -16.56
N LEU A 118 26.26 -11.88 -16.86
CA LEU A 118 27.49 -11.11 -16.99
C LEU A 118 28.25 -11.05 -15.66
N HIS A 119 27.55 -11.17 -14.53
CA HIS A 119 28.11 -11.26 -13.18
C HIS A 119 29.03 -12.48 -12.92
N ARG A 120 29.09 -13.45 -13.84
CA ARG A 120 29.87 -14.70 -13.69
C ARG A 120 31.17 -14.72 -14.49
N ARG A 121 31.45 -13.65 -15.24
CA ARG A 121 32.68 -13.47 -16.01
C ARG A 121 33.54 -12.44 -15.30
#